data_AF-A0A1C0AHZ0-F1
#
_entry.id   AF-A0A1C0AHZ0-F1
#
_cell.length_a   1.000
_cell.length_b   1.000
_cell.length_c   1.000
_cell.angle_alpha   90.00
_cell.angle_beta   90.00
_cell.angle_gamma   90.00
#
_symmetry.space_group_name_H-M   'P 1'
#
loop_
_entity.id
_entity.type
_entity.pdbx_description
1 polymer ?
#
loop_
_entity_poly.entity_id
_entity_poly.type
_entity_poly.pdbx_seq_one_letter_code
_entity_poly.pdbx_strand_id
1 'polypeptide(L)'
;MRTYDEPIHVLFRDEPRQFIWRGRLLLVKEIQGRWSRATPWWTGPRVRAARGEEVAPRGDLLGEREVWRVEAGNGRQRGVYELARTVDAEDWVLRAVFD
;
A
#
# COMPACT_ATOMS: atom_id res chain seq x y z
N MET A 1 -4.46 -12.38 -11.25
CA MET A 1 -3.96 -11.55 -10.13
C MET A 1 -2.54 -11.97 -9.78
N ARG A 2 -1.58 -11.05 -9.84
CA ARG A 2 -0.19 -11.27 -9.44
C ARG A 2 0.16 -10.37 -8.26
N THR A 3 0.77 -10.93 -7.22
CA THR A 3 1.19 -10.19 -6.01
C THR A 3 2.67 -9.85 -6.11
N TYR A 4 3.05 -8.62 -5.72
CA TYR A 4 4.43 -8.11 -5.84
C TYR A 4 5.02 -7.64 -4.51
N ASP A 5 4.23 -7.00 -3.64
CA ASP A 5 4.69 -6.37 -2.39
C ASP A 5 5.96 -5.50 -2.59
N GLU A 6 6.03 -4.81 -3.73
CA GLU A 6 7.21 -4.05 -4.18
C GLU A 6 7.07 -2.57 -3.78
N PRO A 7 8.09 -1.91 -3.22
CA PRO A 7 8.03 -0.48 -2.89
C PRO A 7 7.88 0.36 -4.16
N ILE A 8 7.01 1.35 -4.12
CA ILE A 8 6.72 2.25 -5.23
C ILE A 8 6.65 3.69 -4.77
N HIS A 9 6.88 4.62 -5.69
CA HIS A 9 6.62 6.04 -5.44
C HIS A 9 5.23 6.39 -5.95
N VAL A 10 4.41 6.95 -5.06
CA VAL A 10 3.03 7.37 -5.36
C VAL A 10 2.93 8.86 -5.11
N LEU A 11 2.42 9.59 -6.10
CA LEU A 11 1.95 10.96 -5.88
C LEU A 11 0.58 10.88 -5.20
N PHE A 12 0.57 11.15 -3.90
CA PHE A 12 -0.62 11.12 -3.07
C PHE A 12 -0.90 12.52 -2.51
N ARG A 13 -2.16 12.95 -2.60
CA ARG A 13 -2.67 14.11 -1.85
C ARG A 13 -3.80 13.59 -0.97
N ASP A 14 -5.03 13.69 -1.44
CA ASP A 14 -6.20 13.08 -0.80
C ASP A 14 -6.46 11.65 -1.33
N GLU A 15 -6.03 11.41 -2.57
CA GLU A 15 -6.17 10.16 -3.30
C GLU A 15 -4.94 9.90 -4.19
N PRO A 16 -4.64 8.64 -4.54
CA PRO A 16 -3.52 8.31 -5.42
C PRO A 16 -3.79 8.85 -6.83
N ARG A 17 -2.90 9.72 -7.33
CA ARG A 17 -3.04 10.34 -8.66
C ARG A 17 -2.19 9.65 -9.73
N GLN A 18 -0.97 9.27 -9.37
CA GLN A 18 -0.04 8.58 -10.25
C GLN A 18 1.02 7.85 -9.44
N PHE A 19 1.65 6.84 -10.02
CA PHE A 19 2.73 6.11 -9.37
C PHE A 19 3.73 5.58 -10.39
N ILE A 20 4.94 5.29 -9.93
CA ILE A 20 6.01 4.72 -10.75
C ILE A 20 6.13 3.23 -10.42
N TRP A 21 6.05 2.39 -11.44
CA TRP A 21 6.29 0.95 -11.32
C TRP A 21 7.11 0.43 -12.50
N ARG A 22 8.19 -0.31 -12.22
CA ARG A 22 9.13 -0.85 -13.23
C ARG A 22 9.61 0.21 -14.24
N GLY A 23 9.96 1.40 -13.74
CA GLY A 23 10.44 2.52 -14.55
C GLY A 23 9.36 3.19 -15.41
N ARG A 24 8.07 2.89 -15.19
CA ARG A 24 6.95 3.46 -15.95
C ARG A 24 6.06 4.28 -15.04
N LEU A 25 5.73 5.50 -15.48
CA LEU A 25 4.71 6.33 -14.82
C LEU A 25 3.33 5.84 -15.24
N LEU A 26 2.50 5.50 -14.26
CA LEU A 26 1.10 5.08 -14.43
C LEU A 26 0.19 6.15 -13.83
N LEU A 27 -0.70 6.71 -14.64
CA LEU A 27 -1.70 7.67 -14.17
C LEU A 27 -2.93 6.91 -13.70
N VAL A 28 -3.39 7.21 -12.49
CA VAL A 28 -4.66 6.71 -11.98
C VAL A 28 -5.79 7.35 -12.78
N LYS A 29 -6.66 6.51 -13.33
CA LYS A 29 -7.82 6.90 -14.14
C LYS A 29 -9.11 6.80 -13.33
N GLU A 30 -9.19 5.80 -12.46
CA GLU A 30 -10.36 5.56 -11.63
C GLU A 30 -9.94 4.88 -10.32
N ILE A 31 -10.66 5.19 -9.24
CA ILE A 31 -10.51 4.51 -7.94
C ILE A 31 -11.69 3.57 -7.78
N GLN A 32 -11.42 2.27 -7.82
CA GLN A 32 -12.46 1.25 -7.70
C GLN A 32 -12.82 0.96 -6.24
N GLY A 33 -11.91 1.24 -5.31
CA GLY A 33 -12.17 1.00 -3.91
C GLY A 33 -11.05 1.48 -3.01
N ARG A 34 -11.42 1.79 -1.78
CA ARG A 34 -10.54 2.18 -0.68
C ARG A 34 -11.01 1.45 0.56
N TRP A 35 -10.09 0.81 1.27
CA TRP A 35 -10.39 0.24 2.58
C TRP A 35 -9.17 0.30 3.49
N SER A 36 -9.41 0.53 4.79
CA SER A 36 -8.40 0.31 5.81
C SER A 36 -8.41 -1.16 6.21
N ARG A 37 -7.23 -1.77 6.24
CA ARG A 37 -7.01 -3.07 6.86
C ARG A 37 -6.35 -2.81 8.20
N ALA A 38 -7.15 -2.90 9.26
CA ALA A 38 -6.62 -2.89 10.62
C ALA A 38 -5.60 -4.02 10.73
N THR A 39 -4.40 -3.68 11.19
CA THR A 39 -3.41 -4.70 11.54
C THR A 39 -4.04 -5.59 12.61
N PRO A 40 -3.99 -6.93 12.48
CA PRO A 40 -4.67 -7.79 13.44
C PRO A 40 -4.21 -7.47 14.87
N TRP A 41 -5.16 -7.25 15.78
CA TRP A 41 -4.90 -6.76 17.14
C TRP A 41 -3.89 -7.62 17.93
N TRP A 42 -3.76 -8.91 17.61
CA TRP A 42 -2.78 -9.82 18.20
C TRP A 42 -1.33 -9.55 17.76
N THR A 43 -1.12 -8.69 16.77
CA THR A 43 0.20 -8.25 16.29
C THR A 43 0.63 -6.93 16.94
N GLY A 44 -0.25 -6.36 17.78
CA GLY A 44 -0.02 -5.11 18.49
C GLY A 44 1.25 -5.16 19.34
N PRO A 45 1.89 -4.01 19.63
CA PRO A 45 3.15 -3.97 20.39
C PRO A 45 2.95 -4.57 21.78
N ARG A 46 1.76 -4.36 22.38
CA ARG A 46 1.38 -4.95 23.67
C ARG A 46 1.31 -6.48 23.63
N VAL A 47 0.83 -7.08 22.54
CA VAL A 47 0.71 -8.53 22.43
C VAL A 47 2.06 -9.18 22.09
N ARG A 48 2.89 -8.53 21.27
CA ARG A 48 4.28 -8.97 21.01
C ARG A 48 5.18 -8.81 22.24
N ALA A 49 5.05 -7.70 22.97
CA ALA A 49 5.71 -7.52 24.26
C ALA A 49 5.26 -8.57 25.28
N ALA A 50 3.96 -8.89 25.33
CA ALA A 50 3.45 -9.98 26.16
C ALA A 50 3.95 -11.38 25.72
N ARG A 51 4.40 -11.55 24.47
CA ARG A 51 5.05 -12.77 23.96
C ARG A 51 6.59 -12.76 24.07
N GLY A 52 7.19 -11.66 24.53
CA GLY A 52 8.64 -11.53 24.68
C GLY A 52 9.42 -11.32 23.37
N GLU A 53 8.76 -10.88 22.29
CA GLU A 53 9.46 -10.51 21.04
C GLU A 53 10.12 -9.12 21.16
N GLU A 54 11.36 -8.99 20.67
CA GLU A 54 12.03 -7.70 20.54
C GLU A 54 11.27 -6.78 19.57
N VAL A 55 10.63 -5.75 20.11
CA VAL A 55 9.98 -4.72 19.31
C VAL A 55 11.03 -3.67 18.97
N ALA A 56 11.62 -3.76 17.78
CA ALA A 56 12.53 -2.73 17.30
C ALA A 56 11.84 -1.35 17.31
N PRO A 57 12.53 -0.26 17.65
CA PRO A 57 11.97 1.09 17.76
C PRO A 57 11.66 1.74 16.40
N ARG A 58 11.65 0.95 15.31
CA ARG A 58 11.28 1.44 13.99
C ARG A 58 9.78 1.74 14.03
N GLY A 59 9.48 3.03 14.20
CA GLY A 59 8.19 3.58 14.61
C GLY A 59 7.00 2.88 14.00
N ASP A 60 6.04 2.54 14.85
CA ASP A 60 4.66 2.15 14.54
C ASP A 60 4.42 1.55 13.13
N LEU A 61 5.19 0.51 12.76
CA LEU A 61 4.97 -0.26 11.53
C LEU A 61 3.64 -1.08 11.58
N LEU A 62 2.86 -0.89 12.64
CA LEU A 62 1.54 -1.44 12.92
C LEU A 62 0.40 -0.46 12.61
N GLY A 63 0.70 0.74 12.11
CA GLY A 63 -0.29 1.70 11.64
C GLY A 63 -1.28 1.04 10.68
N GLU A 64 -2.54 1.45 10.76
CA GLU A 64 -3.60 0.94 9.89
C GLU A 64 -3.10 0.94 8.44
N ARG A 65 -3.16 -0.21 7.75
CA ARG A 65 -2.74 -0.25 6.35
C ARG A 65 -3.90 0.16 5.49
N GLU A 66 -3.75 1.27 4.81
CA GLU A 66 -4.72 1.77 3.86
C GLU A 66 -4.44 1.18 2.48
N VAL A 67 -5.45 0.53 1.91
CA VAL A 67 -5.37 -0.12 0.61
C VAL A 67 -6.28 0.58 -0.38
N TRP A 68 -5.73 0.88 -1.54
CA TRP A 68 -6.39 1.53 -2.66
C TRP A 68 -6.36 0.61 -3.87
N ARG A 69 -7.53 0.29 -4.39
CA ARG A 69 -7.67 -0.35 -5.70
C ARG A 69 -7.93 0.72 -6.74
N VAL A 70 -7.03 0.82 -7.69
CA VAL A 70 -7.06 1.85 -8.73
C VAL A 70 -6.94 1.23 -10.10
N GLU A 71 -7.66 1.77 -11.06
CA GLU A 71 -7.35 1.54 -12.46
C GLU A 71 -6.35 2.60 -12.92
N ALA A 72 -5.23 2.15 -13.49
CA ALA A 72 -4.17 3.04 -13.93
C ALA A 72 -3.60 2.65 -15.29
N GLY A 73 -3.01 3.61 -15.99
CA GLY A 73 -2.43 3.37 -17.29
C GLY A 73 -1.55 4.50 -17.81
N ASN A 74 -0.82 4.23 -18.89
CA ASN A 74 0.10 5.18 -19.52
C ASN A 74 -0.09 5.28 -21.04
N GLY A 75 -1.32 5.05 -21.51
CA GLY A 75 -1.68 5.06 -22.93
C GLY A 75 -1.37 3.76 -23.68
N ARG A 76 -0.30 3.04 -23.29
CA ARG A 76 0.04 1.72 -23.85
C ARG A 76 -0.47 0.54 -23.03
N GLN A 77 -0.51 0.70 -21.72
CA GLN A 77 -1.01 -0.30 -20.79
C GLN A 77 -2.09 0.32 -19.90
N ARG A 78 -3.14 -0.45 -19.61
CA ARG A 78 -4.19 -0.15 -18.64
C ARG A 78 -4.43 -1.42 -17.83
N GLY A 79 -4.61 -1.27 -16.53
CA GLY A 79 -4.86 -2.39 -15.64
C GLY A 79 -5.30 -1.92 -14.26
N VAL A 80 -5.68 -2.87 -13.42
CA VAL A 80 -6.10 -2.57 -12.05
C VAL A 80 -4.98 -2.94 -11.09
N TYR A 81 -4.67 -2.03 -10.17
CA TYR A 81 -3.54 -2.08 -9.26
C TYR A 81 -4.04 -1.91 -7.83
N GLU A 82 -3.46 -2.69 -6.91
CA GLU A 82 -3.68 -2.53 -5.48
C GLU A 82 -2.44 -1.88 -4.86
N LEU A 83 -2.60 -0.64 -4.41
CA LEU A 83 -1.58 0.15 -3.73
C LEU A 83 -1.87 0.10 -2.24
N ALA A 84 -0.86 -0.16 -1.42
CA ALA A 84 -1.00 -0.14 0.03
C ALA A 84 -0.01 0.86 0.63
N ARG A 85 -0.46 1.60 1.64
CA ARG A 85 0.41 2.42 2.49
C ARG A 85 0.10 2.19 3.96
N THR A 86 1.08 2.45 4.81
CA THR A 86 0.83 2.61 6.26
C THR A 86 0.30 4.02 6.49
N VAL A 87 -0.78 4.16 7.28
CA VAL A 87 -1.30 5.48 7.67
C VAL A 87 -0.19 6.28 8.37
N ASP A 88 -0.09 7.57 8.04
CA ASP A 88 0.95 8.51 8.50
C ASP A 88 2.40 8.17 8.11
N ALA A 89 2.60 7.21 7.20
CA ALA A 89 3.90 6.93 6.59
C ALA A 89 3.87 7.16 5.07
N GLU A 90 5.03 7.44 4.50
CA GLU A 90 5.23 7.57 3.04
C GLU A 90 5.64 6.24 2.38
N ASP A 91 5.48 5.12 3.09
CA ASP A 91 5.80 3.77 2.63
C ASP A 91 4.69 3.17 1.76
N TRP A 92 4.71 3.48 0.46
CA TRP A 92 3.82 2.87 -0.51
C TRP A 92 4.41 1.59 -1.10
N VAL A 93 3.56 0.57 -1.23
CA VAL A 93 3.88 -0.69 -1.91
C VAL A 93 2.83 -1.04 -2.95
N LEU A 94 3.26 -1.57 -4.09
CA LEU A 94 2.40 -2.23 -5.03
C LEU A 94 2.15 -3.66 -4.53
N ARG A 95 0.94 -3.91 -4.07
CA ARG A 95 0.57 -5.21 -3.53
C ARG A 95 0.19 -6.19 -4.63
N ALA A 96 -0.71 -5.81 -5.52
CA ALA A 96 -1.21 -6.71 -6.55
C ALA A 96 -1.53 -5.99 -7.87
N VAL A 97 -1.46 -6.74 -8.96
CA VAL A 97 -1.92 -6.35 -10.29
C VAL A 97 -2.99 -7.34 -10.76
N PHE A 98 -4.11 -6.79 -11.19
CA PHE A 98 -5.21 -7.46 -11.84
C PHE A 98 -5.16 -7.00 -13.31
N ASP A 99 -4.47 -7.81 -14.11
CA ASP A 99 -4.48 -7.75 -15.58
C ASP A 99 -5.75 -8.44 -16.10
#